data_AF-A0A0F9WI68-F1
#
_entry.id   AF-A0A0F9WI68-F1
#
_cell.length_a   1.000
_cell.length_b   1.000
_cell.length_c   1.000
_cell.angle_alpha   90.00
_cell.angle_beta   90.00
_cell.angle_gamma   90.00
#
_symmetry.space_group_name_H-M   'P 1'
#
loop_
_entity.id
_entity.type
_entity.pdbx_description
1 polymer ?
#
loop_
_entity_poly.entity_id
_entity_poly.type
_entity_poly.pdbx_seq_one_letter_code
_entity_poly.pdbx_strand_id
1 'polypeptide(L)'
;MSITLISEVWKCDLPPNLSHVLLSMADIADDDGSRCYPSIAHLAWKCGYSSRQIQRTIQELREREILLVVAHDTGGRGNATEYLIKLDHVERKIPWEIVRVRHRQKGDTTSPLSNSKGDILDEKGCHAAQVKGDTLDTKGRHMRHERVTPTSPHPLVTVIDPLHDPLSKQEGEKDKREPPEYKFWDAVLGELQLVVTRPTFATWLKDTRCISVSHDIVVIEVANTFVRDRLRDQMYSMIDQAARQISPDIKEILFEVAQPTESS
;
A
#
# COMPACT_ATOMS: atom_id res chain seq x y z
N MET A 1 -7.88 26.24 -4.80
CA MET A 1 -8.69 25.10 -5.28
C MET A 1 -8.01 24.52 -6.50
N SER A 2 -7.36 23.37 -6.33
CA SER A 2 -6.61 22.70 -7.40
C SER A 2 -7.37 21.50 -7.96
N ILE A 3 -7.76 21.58 -9.22
CA ILE A 3 -8.35 20.42 -9.91
C ILE A 3 -7.29 19.35 -10.25
N THR A 4 -6.05 19.80 -10.46
CA THR A 4 -4.91 18.94 -10.80
C THR A 4 -4.56 18.04 -9.62
N LEU A 5 -4.42 18.60 -8.42
CA LEU A 5 -4.12 17.82 -7.22
C LEU A 5 -5.23 16.83 -6.86
N ILE A 6 -6.49 17.25 -6.97
CA ILE A 6 -7.63 16.34 -6.75
C ILE A 6 -7.50 15.12 -7.67
N SER A 7 -7.21 15.35 -8.96
CA SER A 7 -7.01 14.29 -9.95
C SER A 7 -5.82 13.37 -9.62
N GLU A 8 -4.74 13.94 -9.09
CA GLU A 8 -3.56 13.20 -8.66
C GLU A 8 -3.82 12.36 -7.41
N VAL A 9 -4.56 12.88 -6.43
CA VAL A 9 -4.94 12.16 -5.21
C VAL A 9 -5.79 10.93 -5.52
N TRP A 10 -6.65 10.98 -6.54
CA TRP A 10 -7.45 9.82 -6.96
C TRP A 10 -6.61 8.65 -7.45
N LYS A 11 -5.43 8.94 -8.02
CA LYS A 11 -4.48 7.94 -8.52
C LYS A 11 -3.63 7.33 -7.40
N CYS A 12 -3.60 7.92 -6.21
CA CYS A 12 -2.83 7.39 -5.08
C CYS A 12 -3.53 6.19 -4.42
N ASP A 13 -2.77 5.17 -4.06
CA ASP A 13 -3.25 4.02 -3.30
C ASP A 13 -3.21 4.34 -1.81
N LEU A 14 -4.28 4.96 -1.32
CA LEU A 14 -4.42 5.37 0.07
C LEU A 14 -5.71 4.78 0.67
N PRO A 15 -5.68 4.44 1.98
CA PRO A 15 -6.88 4.12 2.74
C PRO A 15 -8.02 5.13 2.50
N PRO A 16 -9.29 4.69 2.41
CA PRO A 16 -10.41 5.55 2.03
C PRO A 16 -10.57 6.80 2.89
N ASN A 17 -10.31 6.70 4.19
CA ASN A 17 -10.35 7.81 5.14
C ASN A 17 -9.28 8.87 4.84
N LEU A 18 -8.05 8.44 4.52
CA LEU A 18 -6.95 9.35 4.18
C LEU A 18 -7.22 10.05 2.85
N SER A 19 -7.65 9.29 1.83
CA SER A 19 -7.97 9.83 0.51
C SER A 19 -9.08 10.88 0.58
N HIS A 20 -10.16 10.62 1.34
CA HIS A 20 -11.28 11.54 1.45
C HIS A 20 -10.91 12.87 2.13
N VAL A 21 -10.12 12.83 3.20
CA VAL A 21 -9.62 14.04 3.86
C VAL A 21 -8.62 14.77 2.99
N LEU A 22 -7.70 14.06 2.35
CA LEU A 22 -6.70 14.64 1.45
C LEU A 22 -7.34 15.32 0.23
N LEU A 23 -8.38 14.73 -0.35
CA LEU A 23 -9.19 15.35 -1.41
C LEU A 23 -9.79 16.68 -0.96
N SER A 24 -10.37 16.71 0.25
CA SER A 24 -10.93 17.94 0.81
C SER A 24 -9.88 19.01 1.08
N MET A 25 -8.63 18.62 1.35
CA MET A 25 -7.50 19.54 1.52
C MET A 25 -6.93 20.02 0.17
N ALA A 26 -6.85 19.15 -0.83
CA ALA A 26 -6.45 19.48 -2.21
C ALA A 26 -7.41 20.49 -2.85
N ASP A 27 -8.70 20.40 -2.52
CA ASP A 27 -9.71 21.38 -2.91
C ASP A 27 -9.47 22.78 -2.33
N ILE A 28 -8.73 22.88 -1.21
CA ILE A 28 -8.38 24.17 -0.60
C ILE A 28 -7.03 24.68 -1.15
N ALA A 29 -6.08 23.78 -1.42
CA ALA A 29 -4.71 24.10 -1.83
C ALA A 29 -4.59 24.75 -3.23
N ASP A 30 -3.40 25.31 -3.50
CA ASP A 30 -2.95 25.77 -4.82
C ASP A 30 -2.45 24.57 -5.67
N ASP A 31 -2.28 24.73 -6.98
CA ASP A 31 -1.94 23.63 -7.91
C ASP A 31 -0.58 22.96 -7.65
N ASP A 32 0.33 23.66 -6.99
CA ASP A 32 1.64 23.15 -6.59
C ASP A 32 1.62 22.39 -5.25
N GLY A 33 0.45 22.27 -4.62
CA GLY A 33 0.28 21.64 -3.31
C GLY A 33 0.49 22.59 -2.15
N SER A 34 0.86 23.85 -2.40
CA SER A 34 1.14 24.84 -1.36
C SER A 34 -0.13 25.50 -0.82
N ARG A 35 0.04 26.36 0.20
CA ARG A 35 -1.01 27.21 0.76
C ARG A 35 -2.28 26.47 1.19
N CYS A 36 -2.12 25.29 1.78
CA CYS A 36 -3.23 24.54 2.34
C CYS A 36 -3.48 24.97 3.79
N TYR A 37 -4.58 25.69 4.04
CA TYR A 37 -4.98 26.17 5.37
C TYR A 37 -6.29 25.50 5.84
N PRO A 38 -6.27 24.22 6.22
CA PRO A 38 -7.48 23.50 6.59
C PRO A 38 -8.02 23.94 7.96
N SER A 39 -9.32 24.23 8.03
CA SER A 39 -10.03 24.27 9.31
C SER A 39 -10.50 22.86 9.68
N ILE A 40 -10.12 22.39 10.87
CA ILE A 40 -10.53 21.07 11.38
C ILE A 40 -12.05 20.95 11.42
N ALA A 41 -12.75 22.01 11.85
CA ALA A 41 -14.21 22.03 11.90
C ALA A 41 -14.83 21.98 10.50
N HIS A 42 -14.23 22.68 9.53
CA HIS A 42 -14.68 22.65 8.14
C HIS A 42 -14.48 21.26 7.52
N LEU A 43 -13.31 20.65 7.71
CA LEU A 43 -13.03 19.29 7.24
C LEU A 43 -13.95 18.25 7.89
N ALA A 44 -14.25 18.39 9.19
CA ALA A 44 -15.17 17.51 9.90
C ALA A 44 -16.58 17.56 9.27
N TRP A 45 -17.10 18.78 9.04
CA TRP A 45 -18.39 18.98 8.37
C TRP A 45 -18.37 18.47 6.92
N LYS A 46 -17.30 18.77 6.16
CA LYS A 46 -17.19 18.42 4.73
C LYS A 46 -17.06 16.92 4.49
N CYS A 47 -16.21 16.24 5.27
CA CYS A 47 -15.96 14.81 5.11
C CYS A 47 -16.95 13.93 5.91
N GLY A 48 -17.78 14.52 6.78
CA GLY A 48 -18.67 13.77 7.67
C GLY A 48 -17.96 13.00 8.79
N TYR A 49 -16.75 13.42 9.19
CA TYR A 49 -15.97 12.80 10.26
C TYR A 49 -15.99 13.63 11.54
N SER A 50 -15.74 12.99 12.69
CA SER A 50 -15.53 13.73 13.94
C SER A 50 -14.21 14.52 13.90
N SER A 51 -14.12 15.62 14.64
CA SER A 51 -12.89 16.44 14.72
C SER A 51 -11.66 15.63 15.16
N ARG A 52 -11.86 14.68 16.09
CA ARG A 52 -10.79 13.77 16.54
C ARG A 52 -10.34 12.83 15.42
N GLN A 53 -11.27 12.34 14.61
CA GLN A 53 -10.93 11.51 13.45
C GLN A 53 -10.15 12.31 12.41
N ILE A 54 -10.58 13.54 12.11
CA ILE A 54 -9.83 14.44 11.22
C ILE A 54 -8.41 14.67 11.72
N GLN A 55 -8.23 14.99 13.01
CA GLN A 55 -6.90 15.18 13.60
C GLN A 55 -6.03 13.93 13.48
N ARG A 56 -6.58 12.73 13.73
CA ARG A 56 -5.88 11.45 13.55
C ARG A 56 -5.47 11.23 12.10
N THR A 57 -6.39 11.45 11.16
CA THR A 57 -6.12 11.30 9.72
C THR A 57 -5.05 12.29 9.26
N ILE A 58 -5.08 13.55 9.72
CA ILE A 58 -4.04 14.56 9.42
C ILE A 58 -2.68 14.12 9.98
N GLN A 59 -2.65 13.63 11.22
CA GLN A 59 -1.42 13.14 11.84
C GLN A 59 -0.84 11.95 11.06
N GLU A 60 -1.68 11.02 10.62
CA GLU A 60 -1.26 9.88 9.78
C GLU A 60 -0.73 10.34 8.40
N LEU A 61 -1.36 11.35 7.78
CA LEU A 61 -0.85 11.95 6.53
C LEU A 61 0.53 12.61 6.73
N ARG A 62 0.78 13.20 7.90
CA ARG A 62 2.09 13.78 8.25
C ARG A 62 3.15 12.71 8.47
N GLU A 63 2.80 11.63 9.17
CA GLU A 63 3.70 10.49 9.43
C GLU A 63 4.13 9.80 8.13
N ARG A 64 3.25 9.79 7.12
CA ARG A 64 3.54 9.28 5.77
C ARG A 64 4.28 10.29 4.87
N GLU A 65 4.65 11.46 5.40
CA GLU A 65 5.29 12.56 4.65
C GLU A 65 4.49 13.09 3.45
N ILE A 66 3.19 12.78 3.39
CA ILE A 66 2.27 13.28 2.36
C ILE A 66 1.88 14.72 2.64
N LEU A 67 1.81 15.06 3.93
CA LEU A 67 1.44 16.37 4.42
C LEU A 67 2.57 16.96 5.25
N LEU A 68 3.19 18.03 4.76
CA LEU A 68 4.26 18.72 5.46
C LEU A 68 3.76 20.03 6.06
N VAL A 69 4.19 20.35 7.27
CA VAL A 69 3.87 21.64 7.90
C VAL A 69 4.88 22.68 7.42
N VAL A 70 4.37 23.75 6.80
CA VAL A 70 5.18 24.88 6.31
C VAL A 70 5.28 25.96 7.38
N ALA A 71 4.18 26.23 8.10
CA ALA A 71 4.13 27.27 9.12
C ALA A 71 3.15 26.92 10.25
N HIS A 72 3.39 27.51 11.42
CA HIS A 72 2.49 27.47 12.59
C HIS A 72 2.13 26.05 13.08
N ASP A 73 3.12 25.16 13.21
CA ASP A 73 2.93 23.77 13.68
C ASP A 73 2.30 23.67 15.09
N THR A 74 2.72 24.55 16.01
CA THR A 74 2.18 24.58 17.39
C THR A 74 0.77 25.20 17.46
N GLY A 75 0.30 25.81 16.37
CA GLY A 75 -0.95 26.57 16.34
C GLY A 75 -0.94 27.81 17.23
N GLY A 76 -2.06 28.51 17.28
CA GLY A 76 -2.24 29.69 18.14
C GLY A 76 -3.41 30.56 17.71
N ARG A 77 -3.79 31.52 18.55
CA ARG A 77 -4.86 32.46 18.21
C ARG A 77 -4.42 33.33 17.02
N GLY A 78 -5.11 33.18 15.89
CA GLY A 78 -4.81 33.92 14.65
C GLY A 78 -3.81 33.22 13.71
N ASN A 79 -3.23 32.09 14.10
CA ASN A 79 -2.25 31.37 13.30
C ASN A 79 -2.85 30.05 12.81
N ALA A 80 -3.32 30.04 11.56
CA ALA A 80 -3.72 28.80 10.89
C ALA A 80 -2.47 28.01 10.48
N THR A 81 -2.42 26.72 10.79
CA THR A 81 -1.33 25.85 10.33
C THR A 81 -1.37 25.76 8.81
N GLU A 82 -0.23 26.02 8.19
CA GLU A 82 -0.06 25.91 6.75
C GLU A 82 0.55 24.55 6.41
N TYR A 83 -0.09 23.86 5.47
CA TYR A 83 0.40 22.59 4.96
C TYR A 83 0.79 22.68 3.49
N LEU A 84 1.77 21.85 3.13
CA LEU A 84 2.18 21.52 1.78
C LEU A 84 1.84 20.06 1.51
N ILE A 85 1.10 19.81 0.43
CA ILE A 85 0.76 18.47 -0.04
C ILE A 85 1.86 17.98 -0.98
N LYS A 86 2.50 16.85 -0.65
CA LYS A 86 3.47 16.17 -1.51
C LYS A 86 3.00 14.75 -1.81
N LEU A 87 3.00 14.38 -3.09
CA LEU A 87 2.56 13.06 -3.55
C LEU A 87 3.71 12.18 -4.06
N ASP A 88 4.96 12.67 -3.95
CA ASP A 88 6.15 12.06 -4.58
C ASP A 88 6.42 10.62 -4.13
N HIS A 89 6.14 10.31 -2.86
CA HIS A 89 6.45 9.02 -2.25
C HIS A 89 5.21 8.12 -2.09
N VAL A 90 4.07 8.50 -2.67
CA VAL A 90 2.81 7.77 -2.49
C VAL A 90 2.67 6.72 -3.59
N GLU A 91 2.48 5.47 -3.18
CA GLU A 91 2.16 4.38 -4.11
C GLU A 91 0.91 4.73 -4.93
N ARG A 92 0.92 4.33 -6.22
CA ARG A 92 -0.16 4.62 -7.16
C ARG A 92 -1.05 3.40 -7.29
N LYS A 93 -2.36 3.64 -7.46
CA LYS A 93 -3.33 2.59 -7.74
C LYS A 93 -2.96 1.87 -9.03
N ILE A 94 -3.16 0.57 -8.99
CA ILE A 94 -3.09 -0.28 -10.17
C ILE A 94 -4.10 0.25 -11.21
N PRO A 95 -3.70 0.41 -12.49
CA PRO A 95 -4.61 0.81 -13.55
C PRO A 95 -5.88 -0.06 -13.61
N TRP A 96 -7.05 0.58 -13.78
CA TRP A 96 -8.34 -0.11 -13.85
C TRP A 96 -8.41 -1.18 -14.94
N GLU A 97 -7.70 -0.95 -16.04
CA GLU A 97 -7.56 -1.86 -17.18
C GLU A 97 -7.11 -3.26 -16.79
N ILE A 98 -6.30 -3.35 -15.74
CA ILE A 98 -5.77 -4.58 -15.20
C ILE A 98 -6.81 -5.24 -14.27
N VAL A 99 -7.44 -4.45 -13.38
CA VAL A 99 -8.44 -4.91 -12.42
C VAL A 99 -9.69 -5.46 -13.12
N ARG A 100 -10.16 -4.82 -14.19
CA ARG A 100 -11.37 -5.23 -14.92
C ARG A 100 -11.22 -6.60 -15.60
N VAL A 101 -10.01 -6.97 -16.02
CA VAL A 101 -9.74 -8.30 -16.62
C VAL A 101 -9.96 -9.40 -15.59
N ARG A 102 -9.59 -9.17 -14.31
CA ARG A 102 -9.85 -10.09 -13.19
C ARG A 102 -11.34 -10.34 -12.98
N HIS A 103 -12.14 -9.26 -12.98
CA HIS A 103 -13.59 -9.37 -12.84
C HIS A 103 -14.25 -10.13 -14.01
N ARG A 104 -13.69 -10.03 -15.21
CA ARG A 104 -14.20 -10.76 -16.38
C ARG A 104 -13.92 -12.26 -16.31
N GLN A 105 -12.79 -12.68 -15.74
CA GLN A 105 -12.44 -14.09 -15.58
C GLN A 105 -13.19 -14.77 -14.44
N LYS A 106 -13.61 -14.01 -13.41
CA LYS A 106 -14.49 -14.48 -12.33
C LYS A 106 -15.99 -14.31 -12.68
N GLY A 107 -16.33 -14.51 -13.95
CA GLY A 107 -17.71 -14.51 -14.41
C GLY A 107 -18.34 -15.88 -14.23
N ASP A 108 -19.34 -15.97 -13.37
CA ASP A 108 -20.30 -17.09 -13.39
C ASP A 108 -20.85 -17.21 -14.82
N THR A 109 -20.50 -18.26 -15.55
CA THR A 109 -21.10 -18.56 -16.87
C THR A 109 -22.48 -19.23 -16.70
N THR A 110 -22.94 -19.32 -15.47
CA THR A 110 -24.30 -19.74 -15.14
C THR A 110 -24.88 -18.73 -14.18
N SER A 111 -25.70 -17.81 -14.68
CA SER A 111 -26.78 -17.27 -13.87
C SER A 111 -27.48 -18.46 -13.19
N PRO A 112 -27.74 -18.45 -11.87
CA PRO A 112 -28.54 -19.50 -11.26
C PRO A 112 -29.86 -19.52 -12.03
N LEU A 113 -30.16 -20.64 -12.69
CA LEU A 113 -31.48 -20.89 -13.23
C LEU A 113 -32.49 -20.56 -12.12
N SER A 114 -33.54 -19.83 -12.50
CA SER A 114 -34.65 -19.38 -11.68
C SER A 114 -35.17 -20.49 -10.76
N ASN A 115 -34.56 -20.65 -9.59
CA ASN A 115 -35.20 -21.34 -8.49
C ASN A 115 -35.93 -20.29 -7.68
N SER A 116 -37.25 -20.38 -7.73
CA SER A 116 -38.20 -19.61 -6.93
C SER A 116 -37.84 -19.70 -5.45
N LYS A 117 -37.13 -18.69 -4.93
CA LYS A 117 -36.99 -18.47 -3.50
C LYS A 117 -37.07 -16.98 -3.21
N GLY A 118 -38.27 -16.44 -3.40
CA GLY A 118 -38.67 -15.21 -2.74
C GLY A 118 -39.21 -15.57 -1.36
N ASP A 119 -38.43 -15.33 -0.31
CA ASP A 119 -38.99 -15.18 1.04
C ASP A 119 -39.49 -13.73 1.15
N ILE A 120 -40.73 -13.51 0.71
CA ILE A 120 -41.51 -12.34 1.12
C ILE A 120 -42.60 -12.87 2.02
N LEU A 121 -42.27 -13.16 3.27
CA LEU A 121 -43.22 -13.26 4.38
C LEU A 121 -42.54 -12.82 5.68
N ASP A 122 -42.08 -11.56 5.73
CA ASP A 122 -41.84 -10.92 7.01
C ASP A 122 -43.14 -10.24 7.45
N GLU A 123 -43.86 -10.95 8.33
CA GLU A 123 -44.93 -10.37 9.14
C GLU A 123 -44.35 -9.33 10.11
N LYS A 124 -45.05 -8.20 10.20
CA LYS A 124 -44.67 -7.05 11.02
C LYS A 124 -44.50 -7.42 12.50
N GLY A 125 -43.27 -7.32 13.00
CA GLY A 125 -42.96 -7.27 14.43
C GLY A 125 -42.87 -5.83 14.94
N CYS A 126 -43.99 -5.26 15.35
CA CYS A 126 -44.02 -4.06 16.19
C CYS A 126 -43.80 -4.49 17.65
N HIS A 127 -42.71 -4.06 18.29
CA HIS A 127 -42.71 -3.87 19.75
C HIS A 127 -42.10 -2.53 20.13
N ALA A 128 -42.88 -1.84 20.96
CA ALA A 128 -42.75 -0.47 21.37
C ALA A 128 -41.63 -0.25 22.40
N ALA A 129 -41.13 0.98 22.37
CA ALA A 129 -40.66 1.82 23.48
C ALA A 129 -40.26 1.15 24.82
N GLN A 130 -39.02 1.41 25.25
CA GLN A 130 -38.77 1.89 26.62
C GLN A 130 -37.50 2.74 26.71
N VAL A 131 -37.56 3.69 27.64
CA VAL A 131 -36.73 4.89 27.80
C VAL A 131 -35.81 4.75 29.04
N LYS A 132 -34.55 5.18 28.89
CA LYS A 132 -33.64 5.87 29.86
C LYS A 132 -33.25 5.20 31.20
N GLY A 133 -31.96 5.32 31.54
CA GLY A 133 -31.46 5.23 32.91
C GLY A 133 -29.93 5.35 33.04
N ASP A 134 -29.43 6.57 33.30
CA ASP A 134 -28.19 6.78 34.06
C ASP A 134 -28.48 6.46 35.53
N THR A 135 -27.68 5.64 36.22
CA THR A 135 -27.43 5.69 37.68
C THR A 135 -26.23 4.80 38.07
N LEU A 136 -25.10 5.46 38.39
CA LEU A 136 -24.14 5.23 39.50
C LEU A 136 -23.50 3.84 39.78
N ASP A 137 -22.16 3.83 39.78
CA ASP A 137 -21.18 3.36 40.82
C ASP A 137 -21.60 2.20 41.77
N THR A 138 -20.78 1.24 42.20
CA THR A 138 -19.33 1.16 42.55
C THR A 138 -19.00 -0.30 42.93
N LYS A 139 -17.73 -0.71 42.79
CA LYS A 139 -16.92 -1.65 43.63
C LYS A 139 -15.59 -1.85 42.86
N GLY A 140 -14.39 -1.52 43.34
CA GLY A 140 -13.85 -1.70 44.68
C GLY A 140 -12.62 -2.62 44.61
N ARG A 141 -11.47 -2.07 44.21
CA ARG A 141 -10.06 -2.32 44.63
C ARG A 141 -9.56 -3.74 44.97
N HIS A 142 -8.43 -4.14 44.38
CA HIS A 142 -7.25 -4.64 45.12
C HIS A 142 -5.93 -4.17 44.46
N MET A 143 -4.98 -3.74 45.29
CA MET A 143 -3.73 -3.05 44.94
C MET A 143 -2.53 -4.00 44.76
N ARG A 144 -1.63 -3.57 43.85
CA ARG A 144 -0.15 -3.69 43.77
C ARG A 144 0.58 -4.86 44.44
N HIS A 145 1.53 -5.44 43.70
CA HIS A 145 2.91 -5.63 44.17
C HIS A 145 3.93 -5.29 43.06
N GLU A 146 5.06 -4.71 43.48
CA GLU A 146 6.18 -4.17 42.71
C GLU A 146 7.48 -4.81 43.26
N ARG A 147 8.41 -5.22 42.38
CA ARG A 147 9.86 -5.39 42.62
C ARG A 147 10.55 -5.83 41.31
N VAL A 148 11.35 -5.00 40.64
CA VAL A 148 12.81 -4.70 40.80
C VAL A 148 13.74 -5.88 40.49
N THR A 149 14.62 -5.66 39.51
CA THR A 149 15.71 -6.52 39.00
C THR A 149 16.88 -6.66 39.98
N PRO A 150 17.79 -7.64 39.77
CA PRO A 150 19.18 -7.21 39.58
C PRO A 150 20.04 -8.06 38.61
N THR A 151 20.90 -7.34 37.89
CA THR A 151 22.36 -7.50 37.72
C THR A 151 22.98 -8.78 37.12
N SER A 152 23.70 -8.54 36.03
CA SER A 152 24.72 -9.36 35.35
C SER A 152 25.88 -9.77 36.27
N PRO A 153 26.67 -10.78 35.87
CA PRO A 153 28.10 -10.51 35.72
C PRO A 153 28.68 -11.09 34.43
N HIS A 154 29.42 -10.25 33.71
CA HIS A 154 30.55 -10.69 32.88
C HIS A 154 31.74 -11.09 33.77
N PRO A 155 32.58 -12.01 33.29
CA PRO A 155 34.01 -11.72 33.12
C PRO A 155 34.49 -12.16 31.72
N LEU A 156 35.09 -11.30 30.89
CA LEU A 156 36.49 -10.85 30.86
C LEU A 156 37.55 -11.93 30.55
N VAL A 157 38.23 -11.67 29.41
CA VAL A 157 39.68 -11.75 29.13
C VAL A 157 40.08 -12.78 28.06
N THR A 158 40.33 -12.35 26.80
CA THR A 158 41.59 -11.84 26.16
C THR A 158 42.38 -13.03 25.55
N VAL A 159 42.82 -13.02 24.28
CA VAL A 159 44.17 -12.59 23.87
C VAL A 159 44.38 -12.89 22.36
N ILE A 160 44.59 -11.81 21.59
CA ILE A 160 45.63 -11.55 20.55
C ILE A 160 45.53 -12.21 19.14
N ASP A 161 45.34 -11.30 18.16
CA ASP A 161 45.68 -11.29 16.70
C ASP A 161 47.14 -11.76 16.40
N PRO A 162 47.75 -11.78 15.17
CA PRO A 162 47.43 -11.05 13.92
C PRO A 162 47.81 -11.80 12.59
N LEU A 163 47.79 -11.06 11.48
CA LEU A 163 48.30 -11.34 10.13
C LEU A 163 47.34 -12.03 9.14
N HIS A 164 46.74 -11.23 8.24
CA HIS A 164 47.39 -10.96 6.96
C HIS A 164 47.05 -9.56 6.41
N ASP A 165 48.13 -8.94 5.93
CA ASP A 165 48.34 -7.59 5.42
C ASP A 165 47.74 -7.40 3.99
N PRO A 166 47.71 -6.20 3.40
CA PRO A 166 46.60 -5.67 2.63
C PRO A 166 47.04 -5.57 1.15
N LEU A 167 46.32 -4.79 0.36
CA LEU A 167 46.62 -4.44 -1.06
C LEU A 167 46.02 -5.40 -2.09
N SER A 168 44.76 -5.13 -2.44
CA SER A 168 44.51 -4.67 -3.80
C SER A 168 43.40 -3.61 -3.81
N LYS A 169 43.80 -2.35 -3.97
CA LYS A 169 42.94 -1.29 -4.49
C LYS A 169 42.42 -1.73 -5.86
N GLN A 170 41.11 -1.74 -6.04
CA GLN A 170 40.46 -1.11 -7.18
C GLN A 170 39.17 -0.46 -6.66
N GLU A 171 39.19 0.86 -6.66
CA GLU A 171 38.06 1.75 -6.50
C GLU A 171 37.10 1.58 -7.69
N GLY A 172 35.83 1.91 -7.49
CA GLY A 172 34.98 2.41 -8.58
C GLY A 172 33.58 1.79 -8.71
N GLU A 173 32.60 2.59 -8.30
CA GLU A 173 31.51 3.00 -9.19
C GLU A 173 30.36 2.00 -9.49
N LYS A 174 29.28 2.11 -8.69
CA LYS A 174 27.85 2.27 -9.07
C LYS A 174 26.92 1.52 -8.12
N ASP A 175 26.58 2.15 -6.98
CA ASP A 175 25.36 1.81 -6.26
C ASP A 175 24.16 2.44 -6.99
N LYS A 176 23.73 1.81 -8.09
CA LYS A 176 22.38 2.01 -8.61
C LYS A 176 21.47 1.30 -7.62
N ARG A 177 20.75 2.04 -6.77
CA ARG A 177 19.60 1.49 -6.05
C ARG A 177 18.55 1.12 -7.09
N GLU A 178 18.63 -0.09 -7.62
CA GLU A 178 17.60 -0.67 -8.47
C GLU A 178 16.28 -0.67 -7.70
N PRO A 179 15.17 -0.26 -8.33
CA PRO A 179 13.87 -0.25 -7.67
C PRO A 179 13.58 -1.65 -7.09
N PRO A 180 12.90 -1.73 -5.93
CA PRO A 180 12.65 -3.01 -5.24
C PRO A 180 11.96 -4.06 -6.13
N GLU A 181 11.19 -3.58 -7.11
CA GLU A 181 10.50 -4.37 -8.14
C GLU A 181 11.45 -5.17 -9.03
N TYR A 182 12.59 -4.57 -9.41
CA TYR A 182 13.61 -5.22 -10.24
C TYR A 182 14.28 -6.36 -9.47
N LYS A 183 14.63 -6.12 -8.20
CA LYS A 183 15.26 -7.14 -7.34
C LYS A 183 14.34 -8.32 -7.05
N PHE A 184 13.05 -8.07 -6.86
CA PHE A 184 12.07 -9.14 -6.66
C PHE A 184 11.95 -10.04 -7.89
N TRP A 185 11.75 -9.45 -9.07
CA TRP A 185 11.53 -10.22 -10.30
C TRP A 185 12.77 -10.96 -10.77
N ASP A 186 13.96 -10.38 -10.60
CA ASP A 186 15.23 -11.06 -10.90
C ASP A 186 15.42 -12.33 -10.03
N ALA A 187 15.01 -12.29 -8.76
CA ALA A 187 15.02 -13.48 -7.91
C ALA A 187 14.04 -14.54 -8.42
N VAL A 188 12.82 -14.14 -8.83
CA VAL A 188 11.82 -15.06 -9.41
C VAL A 188 12.33 -15.68 -10.71
N LEU A 189 12.97 -14.90 -11.58
CA LEU A 189 13.57 -15.40 -12.82
C LEU A 189 14.71 -16.39 -12.55
N GLY A 190 15.52 -16.15 -11.52
CA GLY A 190 16.55 -17.09 -11.07
C GLY A 190 15.98 -18.46 -10.69
N GLU A 191 14.93 -18.48 -9.88
CA GLU A 191 14.23 -19.73 -9.51
C GLU A 191 13.61 -20.43 -10.72
N LEU A 192 12.92 -19.68 -11.58
CA LEU A 192 12.31 -20.23 -12.79
C LEU A 192 13.36 -20.81 -13.74
N GLN A 193 14.53 -20.20 -13.86
CA GLN A 193 15.62 -20.69 -14.71
C GLN A 193 16.13 -22.08 -14.29
N LEU A 194 15.99 -22.44 -13.02
CA LEU A 194 16.35 -23.77 -12.52
C LEU A 194 15.30 -24.84 -12.86
N VAL A 195 14.03 -24.44 -12.96
CA VAL A 195 12.89 -25.34 -13.18
C VAL A 195 12.57 -25.51 -14.67
N VAL A 196 12.76 -24.46 -15.49
CA VAL A 196 12.43 -24.48 -16.92
C VAL A 196 13.67 -24.72 -17.80
N THR A 197 13.46 -25.27 -18.99
CA THR A 197 14.56 -25.46 -19.94
C THR A 197 15.08 -24.12 -20.46
N ARG A 198 16.38 -24.06 -20.80
CA ARG A 198 17.01 -22.84 -21.36
C ARG A 198 16.27 -22.26 -22.57
N PRO A 199 15.78 -23.05 -23.55
CA PRO A 199 15.02 -22.51 -24.68
C PRO A 199 13.69 -21.87 -24.25
N THR A 200 12.96 -22.49 -23.31
CA THR A 200 11.71 -21.94 -22.78
C THR A 200 11.96 -20.63 -22.03
N PHE A 201 12.98 -20.59 -21.18
CA PHE A 201 13.36 -19.38 -20.46
C PHE A 201 13.72 -18.22 -21.40
N ALA A 202 14.60 -18.48 -22.37
CA ALA A 202 15.07 -17.47 -23.31
C ALA A 202 13.94 -16.89 -24.18
N THR A 203 12.94 -17.71 -24.51
CA THR A 203 11.84 -17.31 -25.40
C THR A 203 10.73 -16.57 -24.65
N TRP A 204 10.41 -16.99 -23.43
CA TRP A 204 9.17 -16.56 -22.76
C TRP A 204 9.39 -15.71 -21.51
N LEU A 205 10.54 -15.84 -20.84
CA LEU A 205 10.78 -15.23 -19.52
C LEU A 205 11.88 -14.16 -19.53
N LYS A 206 12.88 -14.29 -20.40
CA LYS A 206 14.07 -13.43 -20.41
C LYS A 206 13.76 -11.93 -20.57
N ASP A 207 12.79 -11.59 -21.41
CA ASP A 207 12.44 -10.19 -21.71
C ASP A 207 11.23 -9.71 -20.88
N THR A 208 10.87 -10.41 -19.81
CA THR A 208 9.81 -10.00 -18.89
C THR A 208 10.37 -9.15 -17.76
N ARG A 209 9.63 -8.13 -17.33
CA ARG A 209 10.07 -7.20 -16.27
C ARG A 209 8.94 -6.97 -15.30
N CYS A 210 9.24 -6.61 -14.06
CA CYS A 210 8.21 -6.15 -13.15
C CYS A 210 8.05 -4.63 -13.23
N ILE A 211 6.81 -4.16 -13.32
CA ILE A 211 6.44 -2.73 -13.38
C ILE A 211 5.89 -2.24 -12.03
N SER A 212 5.36 -3.16 -11.22
CA SER A 212 4.79 -2.82 -9.92
C SER A 212 4.74 -4.04 -9.02
N VAL A 213 5.23 -3.87 -7.79
CA VAL A 213 5.09 -4.83 -6.70
C VAL A 213 4.35 -4.12 -5.57
N SER A 214 3.06 -4.39 -5.43
CA SER A 214 2.26 -4.00 -4.27
C SER A 214 2.14 -5.18 -3.30
N HIS A 215 1.87 -4.88 -2.02
CA HIS A 215 1.87 -5.82 -0.89
C HIS A 215 1.23 -7.20 -1.15
N ASP A 216 0.25 -7.33 -2.05
CA ASP A 216 -0.33 -8.63 -2.43
C ASP A 216 -0.42 -8.90 -3.94
N ILE A 217 0.08 -8.01 -4.80
CA ILE A 217 -0.07 -8.10 -6.26
C ILE A 217 1.24 -7.75 -6.97
N VAL A 218 1.62 -8.58 -7.94
CA VAL A 218 2.76 -8.32 -8.83
C VAL A 218 2.27 -8.12 -10.26
N VAL A 219 2.75 -7.06 -10.92
CA VAL A 219 2.49 -6.77 -12.33
C VAL A 219 3.76 -6.96 -13.15
N ILE A 220 3.70 -7.86 -14.13
CA ILE A 220 4.80 -8.23 -15.03
C ILE A 220 4.52 -7.68 -16.43
N GLU A 221 5.43 -6.86 -16.92
CA GLU A 221 5.53 -6.48 -18.32
C GLU A 221 5.97 -7.64 -19.19
N VAL A 222 5.27 -7.82 -20.30
CA VAL A 222 5.60 -8.78 -21.35
C VAL A 222 5.65 -8.09 -22.71
N ALA A 223 6.46 -8.64 -23.62
CA ALA A 223 6.71 -8.02 -24.92
C ALA A 223 5.47 -7.92 -25.83
N ASN A 224 4.53 -8.87 -25.74
CA ASN A 224 3.32 -8.89 -26.56
C ASN A 224 2.21 -9.76 -25.93
N THR A 225 1.00 -9.68 -26.50
CA THR A 225 -0.17 -10.45 -26.04
C THR A 225 0.02 -11.96 -26.14
N PHE A 226 0.82 -12.45 -27.10
CA PHE A 226 1.08 -13.87 -27.26
C PHE A 226 1.94 -14.43 -26.12
N VAL A 227 2.98 -13.70 -25.70
CA VAL A 227 3.78 -14.03 -24.51
C VAL A 227 2.89 -13.97 -23.27
N ARG A 228 2.07 -12.93 -23.12
CA ARG A 228 1.12 -12.79 -22.01
C ARG A 228 0.23 -14.01 -21.86
N ASP A 229 -0.42 -14.41 -22.96
CA ASP A 229 -1.40 -15.50 -22.95
C ASP A 229 -0.70 -16.84 -22.73
N ARG A 230 0.50 -17.03 -23.30
CA ARG A 230 1.29 -18.24 -23.07
C ARG A 230 1.73 -18.39 -21.61
N LEU A 231 2.24 -17.32 -21.00
CA LEU A 231 2.65 -17.31 -19.59
C LEU A 231 1.45 -17.56 -18.68
N ARG A 232 0.31 -16.92 -18.96
CA ARG A 232 -0.94 -17.11 -18.22
C ARG A 232 -1.49 -18.54 -18.31
N ASP A 233 -1.50 -19.12 -19.50
CA ASP A 233 -2.19 -20.39 -19.71
C ASP A 233 -1.34 -21.62 -19.35
N GLN A 234 -0.01 -21.52 -19.47
CA GLN A 234 0.88 -22.67 -19.30
C GLN A 234 1.88 -22.55 -18.17
N MET A 235 2.38 -21.35 -17.90
CA MET A 235 3.50 -21.16 -16.98
C MET A 235 3.07 -20.49 -15.67
N TYR A 236 1.80 -20.11 -15.52
CA TYR A 236 1.28 -19.38 -14.37
C TYR A 236 1.55 -20.10 -13.05
N SER A 237 1.29 -21.41 -12.98
CA SER A 237 1.51 -22.19 -11.77
C SER A 237 2.97 -22.19 -11.30
N MET A 238 3.91 -22.28 -12.24
CA MET A 238 5.35 -22.23 -11.94
C MET A 238 5.77 -20.83 -11.47
N ILE A 239 5.23 -19.79 -12.14
CA ILE A 239 5.52 -18.39 -11.80
C ILE A 239 4.94 -18.03 -10.42
N ASP A 240 3.69 -18.42 -10.14
CA ASP A 240 3.04 -18.21 -8.84
C ASP A 240 3.79 -18.93 -7.72
N GLN A 241 4.23 -20.17 -7.95
CA GLN A 241 5.02 -20.92 -6.98
C GLN A 241 6.36 -20.23 -6.67
N ALA A 242 7.12 -19.83 -7.71
CA ALA A 242 8.41 -19.16 -7.54
C ALA A 242 8.26 -17.79 -6.85
N ALA A 243 7.24 -17.02 -7.20
CA ALA A 243 6.95 -15.74 -6.56
C ALA A 243 6.60 -15.88 -5.07
N ARG A 244 5.75 -16.85 -4.71
CA ARG A 244 5.35 -17.10 -3.31
C ARG A 244 6.50 -17.64 -2.45
N GLN A 245 7.48 -18.31 -3.03
CA GLN A 245 8.68 -18.71 -2.31
C GLN A 245 9.51 -17.52 -1.85
N ILE A 246 9.54 -16.45 -2.64
CA ILE A 246 10.31 -15.23 -2.34
C ILE A 246 9.49 -14.27 -1.46
N SER A 247 8.20 -14.07 -1.78
CA SER A 247 7.29 -13.24 -1.00
C SER A 247 5.95 -13.95 -0.80
N PRO A 248 5.71 -14.54 0.39
CA PRO A 248 4.48 -15.30 0.67
C PRO A 248 3.20 -14.46 0.66
N ASP A 249 3.32 -13.14 0.81
CA ASP A 249 2.19 -12.21 0.89
C ASP A 249 1.54 -11.96 -0.48
N ILE A 250 2.21 -12.33 -1.57
CA ILE A 250 1.69 -12.22 -2.93
C ILE A 250 0.46 -13.13 -3.07
N LYS A 251 -0.67 -12.54 -3.43
CA LYS A 251 -1.90 -13.26 -3.73
C LYS A 251 -2.11 -13.47 -5.22
N GLU A 252 -1.65 -12.54 -6.05
CA GLU A 252 -1.95 -12.57 -7.48
C GLU A 252 -0.83 -11.99 -8.35
N ILE A 253 -0.63 -12.60 -9.53
CA ILE A 253 0.37 -12.19 -10.52
C ILE A 253 -0.34 -11.86 -11.83
N LEU A 254 0.00 -10.71 -12.40
CA LEU A 254 -0.63 -10.18 -13.60
C LEU A 254 0.39 -9.94 -14.69
N PHE A 255 -0.06 -10.05 -15.94
CA PHE A 255 0.77 -9.84 -17.12
C PHE A 255 0.16 -8.73 -17.98
N GLU A 256 0.95 -7.69 -18.23
CA GLU A 256 0.60 -6.52 -19.05
C GLU A 256 1.55 -6.40 -20.24
N VAL A 257 1.04 -5.93 -21.38
CA VAL A 257 1.86 -5.75 -22.58
C VAL A 257 2.52 -4.37 -22.54
N ALA A 258 3.84 -4.34 -22.77
CA ALA A 258 4.60 -3.11 -22.90
C ALA A 258 3.90 -2.17 -23.91
N GLN A 259 3.52 -0.97 -23.45
CA GLN A 259 2.98 0.04 -24.35
C GLN A 259 4.14 0.56 -25.21
N PRO A 260 3.99 0.69 -26.54
CA PRO A 260 4.99 1.37 -27.35
C PRO A 260 5.07 2.81 -26.83
N THR A 261 6.20 3.17 -26.23
CA THR A 261 6.46 4.54 -25.82
C THR A 261 6.55 5.35 -27.11
N GLU A 262 5.46 6.02 -27.51
CA GLU A 262 5.48 6.99 -28.59
C GLU A 262 6.47 8.09 -28.19
N SER A 263 7.68 7.98 -28.72
CA SER A 263 8.67 9.03 -28.67
C SER A 263 8.27 10.04 -29.75
N SER A 264 7.67 11.16 -29.36
CA SER A 264 7.50 12.35 -30.20
C SER A 264 7.47 13.60 -29.33
#